data_AF-A0A538DNN7-F1
#
_entry.id   AF-A0A538DNN7-F1
#
_cell.length_a   1.000
_cell.length_b   1.000
_cell.length_c   1.000
_cell.angle_alpha   90.00
_cell.angle_beta   90.00
_cell.angle_gamma   90.00
#
_symmetry.space_group_name_H-M   'P 1'
#
loop_
_entity.id
_entity.type
_entity.pdbx_description
1 polymer ?
#
loop_
_entity_poly.entity_id
_entity_poly.type
_entity_poly.pdbx_seq_one_letter_code
_entity_poly.pdbx_strand_id
1 'polypeptide(L)'
;MRDTVMSVLRAAFLVLGIAVLAGCGGKSYTAQADAICKKYTKQTSAFAKPTNIADLAVLADKTLPLLDKAANELGALEPPPEKRAVADRWLAQFRKLREDVREIRDRARARDLKGVTTIALRAQQDNAKANDLGTRLGFKVCNKN
;
A
#
# COMPACT_ATOMS: atom_id res chain seq x y z
N MET A 1 32.19 49.52 26.55
CA MET A 1 32.14 50.06 27.91
C MET A 1 31.00 51.06 27.97
N ARG A 2 30.09 50.88 28.93
CA ARG A 2 29.14 51.88 29.47
C ARG A 2 28.01 52.34 28.54
N ASP A 3 26.73 52.37 28.88
CA ASP A 3 25.94 51.98 30.06
C ASP A 3 24.47 51.90 29.54
N THR A 4 23.81 50.75 29.61
CA THR A 4 22.74 50.44 30.57
C THR A 4 21.63 51.51 30.73
N VAL A 5 20.46 51.14 30.18
CA VAL A 5 19.13 51.14 30.82
C VAL A 5 18.51 52.50 31.17
N MET A 6 17.38 52.80 30.53
CA MET A 6 16.05 52.90 31.17
C MET A 6 15.16 53.89 30.40
N SER A 7 14.43 53.40 29.40
CA SER A 7 13.15 54.00 29.01
C SER A 7 12.26 52.89 28.50
N VAL A 8 11.68 52.23 29.50
CA VAL A 8 10.43 51.50 29.41
C VAL A 8 9.41 52.39 28.72
N LEU A 9 8.85 51.94 27.60
CA LEU A 9 7.42 51.92 27.27
C LEU A 9 7.22 51.95 25.75
N ARG A 10 6.54 50.90 25.27
CA ARG A 10 5.72 50.86 24.04
C ARG A 10 6.46 50.81 22.71
N ALA A 11 6.77 49.58 22.29
CA ALA A 11 6.28 49.07 21.02
C ALA A 11 6.46 47.55 21.01
N ALA A 12 5.38 46.86 21.33
CA ALA A 12 5.23 45.44 21.09
C ALA A 12 5.24 45.20 19.58
N PHE A 13 6.33 44.65 19.05
CA PHE A 13 6.28 43.85 17.83
C PHE A 13 7.16 42.61 18.04
N LEU A 14 6.44 41.53 18.28
CA LEU A 14 6.89 40.17 18.52
C LEU A 14 7.89 39.72 17.44
N VAL A 15 9.12 39.47 17.88
CA VAL A 15 9.96 38.43 17.30
C VAL A 15 9.41 37.09 17.79
N LEU A 16 8.82 36.28 16.90
CA LEU A 16 8.82 34.82 17.09
C LEU A 16 8.62 34.12 15.74
N GLY A 17 9.68 33.48 15.26
CA GLY A 17 9.66 32.64 14.08
C GLY A 17 8.65 31.50 14.22
N ILE A 18 7.77 31.37 13.24
CA ILE A 18 6.94 30.19 13.08
C ILE A 18 7.82 29.12 12.43
N ALA A 19 8.42 28.30 13.28
CA ALA A 19 8.95 27.01 12.90
C ALA A 19 7.83 26.21 12.20
N VAL A 20 8.09 25.72 10.99
CA VAL A 20 7.24 24.76 10.29
C VAL A 20 7.26 23.46 11.09
N LEU A 21 6.33 23.34 12.04
CA LEU A 21 6.00 22.11 12.75
C LEU A 21 5.18 21.21 11.82
N ALA A 22 5.85 20.53 10.91
CA ALA A 22 5.28 19.38 10.19
C ALA A 22 6.28 18.23 10.26
N GLY A 23 6.43 17.62 11.43
CA GLY A 23 7.39 16.53 11.59
C GLY A 23 7.52 15.95 12.99
N CYS A 24 6.43 15.84 13.77
CA CYS A 24 6.47 15.18 15.08
C CYS A 24 5.47 14.01 15.12
N GLY A 25 5.98 12.79 14.95
CA GLY A 25 5.39 11.56 15.52
C GLY A 25 4.68 10.57 14.57
N GLY A 26 4.34 10.94 13.34
CA GLY A 26 3.68 10.02 12.39
C GLY A 26 4.64 9.05 11.70
N LYS A 27 4.25 7.78 11.52
CA LYS A 27 4.99 6.85 10.63
C LYS A 27 4.94 7.38 9.20
N SER A 28 6.03 7.26 8.44
CA SER A 28 6.04 7.67 7.02
C SER A 28 5.03 6.86 6.19
N TYR A 29 4.53 7.44 5.10
CA TYR A 29 3.64 6.76 4.14
C TYR A 29 4.16 5.37 3.74
N THR A 30 5.45 5.27 3.41
CA THR A 30 6.08 4.01 3.01
C THR A 30 6.11 2.98 4.14
N ALA A 31 6.41 3.41 5.38
CA ALA A 31 6.41 2.52 6.54
C ALA A 31 5.01 2.02 6.90
N GLN A 32 3.98 2.86 6.74
CA GLN A 32 2.59 2.46 6.95
C GLN A 32 2.13 1.46 5.88
N ALA A 33 2.40 1.75 4.61
CA ALA A 33 2.08 0.84 3.51
C ALA A 33 2.77 -0.52 3.68
N ASP A 34 4.07 -0.54 3.96
CA ASP A 34 4.82 -1.79 4.17
C ASP A 34 4.32 -2.58 5.39
N ALA A 35 3.86 -1.91 6.45
CA ALA A 35 3.24 -2.58 7.58
C ALA A 35 1.94 -3.29 7.20
N ILE A 36 1.11 -2.65 6.37
CA ILE A 36 -0.13 -3.25 5.84
C ILE A 36 0.22 -4.45 4.96
N CYS A 37 1.13 -4.29 3.99
CA CYS A 37 1.55 -5.41 3.14
C CYS A 37 2.12 -6.57 3.97
N LYS A 38 2.95 -6.29 4.98
CA LYS A 38 3.50 -7.33 5.87
C LYS A 38 2.41 -8.08 6.64
N LYS A 39 1.41 -7.36 7.16
CA LYS A 39 0.25 -7.95 7.86
C LYS A 39 -0.49 -8.94 6.96
N TYR A 40 -0.81 -8.54 5.73
CA TYR A 40 -1.57 -9.39 4.81
C TYR A 40 -0.73 -10.51 4.17
N THR A 41 0.53 -10.28 3.85
CA THR A 41 1.46 -11.34 3.41
C THR A 41 1.59 -12.42 4.48
N LYS A 42 1.67 -12.06 5.77
CA LYS A 42 1.71 -13.05 6.86
C LYS A 42 0.43 -13.90 6.89
N GLN A 43 -0.73 -13.29 6.71
CA GLN A 43 -2.01 -14.00 6.72
C GLN A 43 -2.14 -14.95 5.52
N THR A 44 -1.76 -14.51 4.33
CA THR A 44 -1.83 -15.35 3.12
C THR A 44 -0.76 -16.44 3.10
N SER A 45 0.43 -16.20 3.66
CA SER A 45 1.49 -17.21 3.77
C SER A 45 1.13 -18.38 4.69
N ALA A 46 0.14 -18.21 5.56
CA ALA A 46 -0.35 -19.25 6.44
C ALA A 46 -1.33 -20.22 5.73
N PHE A 47 -1.74 -19.92 4.50
CA PHE A 47 -2.64 -20.77 3.74
C PHE A 47 -1.89 -21.99 3.18
N ALA A 48 -2.56 -23.15 3.23
CA ALA A 48 -2.07 -24.34 2.57
C ALA A 48 -2.01 -24.12 1.05
N LYS A 49 -0.97 -24.65 0.41
CA LYS A 49 -0.86 -24.64 -1.05
C LYS A 49 -1.99 -25.50 -1.64
N PRO A 50 -2.68 -25.03 -2.69
CA PRO A 50 -3.75 -25.79 -3.31
C PRO A 50 -3.16 -27.00 -4.04
N THR A 51 -3.76 -28.17 -3.91
CA THR A 51 -3.30 -29.41 -4.58
C THR A 51 -4.05 -29.70 -5.87
N ASN A 52 -5.19 -29.06 -6.06
CA ASN A 52 -6.08 -29.24 -7.20
C ASN A 52 -6.86 -27.94 -7.47
N ILE A 53 -7.64 -27.94 -8.56
CA ILE A 53 -8.40 -26.77 -8.99
C ILE A 53 -9.52 -26.38 -8.00
N ALA A 54 -10.13 -27.34 -7.29
CA ALA A 54 -11.15 -27.04 -6.29
C ALA A 54 -10.53 -26.35 -5.07
N ASP A 55 -9.37 -26.82 -4.60
CA ASP A 55 -8.61 -26.17 -3.53
C ASP A 55 -8.24 -24.73 -3.91
N LEU A 56 -7.90 -24.49 -5.19
CA LEU A 56 -7.56 -23.16 -5.68
C LEU A 56 -8.75 -22.20 -5.56
N ALA A 57 -9.97 -22.64 -5.89
CA ALA A 57 -11.17 -21.84 -5.68
C ALA A 57 -11.38 -21.49 -4.19
N VAL A 58 -11.22 -22.48 -3.31
CA VAL A 58 -11.33 -22.29 -1.85
C VAL A 58 -10.27 -21.31 -1.32
N LEU A 59 -9.03 -21.42 -1.81
CA LEU A 59 -7.94 -20.52 -1.45
C LEU A 59 -8.23 -19.09 -1.91
N ALA A 60 -8.74 -18.93 -3.14
CA ALA A 60 -9.11 -17.62 -3.67
C ALA A 60 -10.26 -16.98 -2.86
N ASP A 61 -11.26 -17.76 -2.43
CA ASP A 61 -12.32 -17.27 -1.52
C ASP A 61 -11.78 -16.75 -0.19
N LYS A 62 -10.74 -17.39 0.37
CA LYS A 62 -10.07 -16.91 1.59
C LYS A 62 -9.22 -15.66 1.35
N THR A 63 -8.68 -15.52 0.15
CA THR A 63 -7.72 -14.46 -0.21
C THR A 63 -8.41 -13.15 -0.57
N LEU A 64 -9.51 -13.19 -1.32
CA LEU A 64 -10.27 -12.02 -1.76
C LEU A 64 -10.64 -11.03 -0.62
N PRO A 65 -11.23 -11.47 0.52
CA PRO A 65 -11.56 -10.54 1.60
C PRO A 65 -10.32 -9.94 2.27
N LEU A 66 -9.15 -10.60 2.20
CA LEU A 66 -7.90 -10.03 2.69
C LEU A 66 -7.36 -8.96 1.74
N LEU A 67 -7.46 -9.19 0.42
CA LEU A 67 -7.10 -8.18 -0.59
C LEU A 67 -8.02 -6.97 -0.52
N ASP A 68 -9.32 -7.16 -0.31
CA ASP A 68 -10.27 -6.05 -0.16
C ASP A 68 -9.93 -5.19 1.07
N LYS A 69 -9.64 -5.81 2.20
CA LYS A 69 -9.20 -5.09 3.41
C LYS A 69 -7.85 -4.38 3.19
N ALA A 70 -6.89 -5.04 2.55
CA ALA A 70 -5.60 -4.45 2.21
C ALA A 70 -5.77 -3.22 1.31
N ALA A 71 -6.56 -3.32 0.23
CA ALA A 71 -6.82 -2.22 -0.68
C ALA A 71 -7.49 -1.02 0.01
N ASN A 72 -8.39 -1.28 0.97
CA ASN A 72 -9.04 -0.24 1.76
C ASN A 72 -8.05 0.44 2.72
N GLU A 73 -7.27 -0.35 3.48
CA GLU A 73 -6.26 0.19 4.40
C GLU A 73 -5.18 1.00 3.65
N LEU A 74 -4.74 0.52 2.48
CA LEU A 74 -3.77 1.20 1.63
C LEU A 74 -4.33 2.47 1.00
N GLY A 75 -5.59 2.44 0.56
CA GLY A 75 -6.27 3.60 -0.03
C GLY A 75 -6.62 4.70 0.96
N ALA A 76 -6.60 4.40 2.26
CA ALA A 76 -6.78 5.39 3.33
C ALA A 76 -5.47 6.13 3.68
N LEU A 77 -4.32 5.69 3.18
CA LEU A 77 -3.05 6.36 3.40
C LEU A 77 -2.95 7.62 2.53
N GLU A 78 -2.38 8.68 3.08
CA GLU A 78 -2.10 9.90 2.32
C GLU A 78 -0.66 9.85 1.78
N PRO A 79 -0.46 9.68 0.45
CA PRO A 79 0.86 9.75 -0.15
C PRO A 79 1.35 11.20 -0.17
N PRO A 80 2.67 11.42 -0.02
CA PRO A 80 3.29 12.72 -0.29
C PRO A 80 2.90 13.26 -1.67
N PRO A 81 2.69 14.58 -1.85
CA PRO A 81 2.22 15.16 -3.12
C PRO A 81 3.02 14.71 -4.34
N GLU A 82 4.34 14.61 -4.21
CA GLU A 82 5.26 14.20 -5.28
C GLU A 82 5.14 12.71 -5.66
N LYS A 83 4.55 11.88 -4.77
CA LYS A 83 4.34 10.44 -4.99
C LYS A 83 2.90 10.09 -5.37
N ARG A 84 1.94 11.00 -5.20
CA ARG A 84 0.50 10.74 -5.34
C ARG A 84 0.13 10.03 -6.65
N ALA A 85 0.58 10.55 -7.80
CA ALA A 85 0.28 9.93 -9.09
C ALA A 85 0.85 8.51 -9.25
N VAL A 86 2.01 8.21 -8.64
CA VAL A 86 2.59 6.86 -8.66
C VAL A 86 1.84 5.95 -7.68
N ALA A 87 1.44 6.47 -6.52
CA ALA A 87 0.66 5.76 -5.51
C ALA A 87 -0.72 5.35 -6.04
N ASP A 88 -1.41 6.25 -6.74
CA ASP A 88 -2.71 5.98 -7.36
C ASP A 88 -2.62 4.86 -8.41
N ARG A 89 -1.59 4.91 -9.26
CA ARG A 89 -1.32 3.85 -10.25
C ARG A 89 -0.99 2.52 -9.58
N TRP A 90 -0.20 2.54 -8.52
CA TRP A 90 0.14 1.34 -7.76
C TRP A 90 -1.11 0.71 -7.13
N LEU A 91 -1.95 1.52 -6.48
CA LEU A 91 -3.18 1.04 -5.85
C LEU A 91 -4.19 0.53 -6.88
N ALA A 92 -4.30 1.18 -8.03
CA ALA A 92 -5.10 0.69 -9.15
C ALA A 92 -4.58 -0.68 -9.66
N GLN A 93 -3.27 -0.85 -9.74
CA GLN A 93 -2.66 -2.13 -10.14
C GLN A 93 -2.86 -3.22 -9.08
N PHE A 94 -2.78 -2.88 -7.80
CA PHE A 94 -3.13 -3.80 -6.70
C PHE A 94 -4.59 -4.26 -6.78
N ARG A 95 -5.52 -3.34 -7.09
CA ARG A 95 -6.93 -3.69 -7.31
C ARG A 95 -7.11 -4.61 -8.52
N LYS A 96 -6.38 -4.42 -9.62
CA LYS A 96 -6.40 -5.35 -10.76
C LYS A 96 -5.98 -6.77 -10.36
N LEU A 97 -4.93 -6.91 -9.54
CA LEU A 97 -4.52 -8.22 -9.03
C LEU A 97 -5.65 -8.91 -8.24
N ARG A 98 -6.42 -8.14 -7.45
CA ARG A 98 -7.62 -8.67 -6.78
C ARG A 98 -8.67 -9.15 -7.77
N GLU A 99 -8.88 -8.44 -8.87
CA GLU A 99 -9.79 -8.87 -9.94
C GLU A 99 -9.30 -10.15 -10.62
N ASP A 100 -8.00 -10.29 -10.86
CA ASP A 100 -7.38 -11.51 -11.38
C ASP A 100 -7.65 -12.71 -10.45
N VAL A 101 -7.49 -12.53 -9.14
CA VAL A 101 -7.78 -13.60 -8.16
C VAL A 101 -9.26 -14.00 -8.18
N ARG A 102 -10.17 -13.04 -8.37
CA ARG A 102 -11.59 -13.35 -8.53
C ARG A 102 -11.84 -14.15 -9.80
N GLU A 103 -11.25 -13.74 -10.93
CA GLU A 103 -11.40 -14.49 -12.18
C GLU A 103 -10.81 -15.90 -12.08
N ILE A 104 -9.65 -16.07 -11.43
CA ILE A 104 -9.06 -17.39 -11.14
C ILE A 104 -10.04 -18.25 -10.36
N ARG A 105 -10.68 -17.71 -9.30
CA ARG A 105 -11.69 -18.42 -8.53
C ARG A 105 -12.85 -18.89 -9.42
N ASP A 106 -13.39 -17.98 -10.23
CA ASP A 106 -14.58 -18.26 -11.02
C ASP A 106 -14.28 -19.33 -12.11
N ARG A 107 -13.10 -19.26 -12.74
CA ARG A 107 -12.60 -20.30 -13.66
C ARG A 107 -12.33 -21.63 -12.96
N ALA A 108 -11.78 -21.58 -11.76
CA ALA A 108 -11.51 -22.77 -10.96
C ALA A 108 -12.81 -23.50 -10.60
N ARG A 109 -13.86 -22.77 -10.20
CA ARG A 109 -15.21 -23.31 -9.96
C ARG A 109 -15.82 -23.94 -11.21
N ALA A 110 -15.58 -23.35 -12.38
CA ALA A 110 -16.01 -23.87 -13.67
C ALA A 110 -15.16 -25.06 -14.18
N ARG A 111 -14.14 -25.52 -13.42
CA ARG A 111 -13.17 -26.55 -13.84
C ARG A 111 -12.41 -26.19 -15.14
N ASP A 112 -12.31 -24.89 -15.44
CA ASP A 112 -11.64 -24.36 -16.64
C ASP A 112 -10.14 -24.19 -16.36
N LEU A 113 -9.38 -25.28 -16.45
CA LEU A 113 -7.93 -25.28 -16.21
C LEU A 113 -7.20 -24.32 -17.16
N LYS A 114 -7.59 -24.28 -18.44
CA LYS A 114 -6.96 -23.39 -19.43
C LYS A 114 -7.21 -21.93 -19.07
N GLY A 115 -8.44 -21.58 -18.70
CA GLY A 115 -8.81 -20.25 -18.23
C GLY A 115 -8.03 -19.87 -16.96
N VAL A 116 -7.94 -20.77 -15.97
CA VAL A 116 -7.11 -20.55 -14.77
C VAL A 116 -5.67 -20.22 -15.15
N THR A 117 -5.03 -21.00 -16.03
CA THR A 117 -3.66 -20.74 -16.47
C THR A 117 -3.52 -19.39 -17.17
N THR A 118 -4.45 -19.04 -18.06
CA THR A 118 -4.44 -17.74 -18.75
C THR A 118 -4.51 -16.56 -17.77
N ILE A 119 -5.44 -16.62 -16.81
CA ILE A 119 -5.58 -15.53 -15.83
C ILE A 119 -4.41 -15.51 -14.86
N ALA A 120 -3.87 -16.67 -14.45
CA ALA A 120 -2.69 -16.72 -13.59
C ALA A 120 -1.48 -16.05 -14.24
N LEU A 121 -1.24 -16.24 -15.54
CA LEU A 121 -0.17 -15.55 -16.26
C LEU A 121 -0.38 -14.03 -16.29
N ARG A 122 -1.62 -13.57 -16.52
CA ARG A 122 -1.99 -12.15 -16.44
C ARG A 122 -1.72 -11.59 -15.04
N ALA A 123 -2.16 -12.31 -14.00
CA ALA A 123 -1.94 -11.94 -12.60
C ALA A 123 -0.46 -11.75 -12.27
N GLN A 124 0.42 -12.63 -12.79
CA GLN A 124 1.87 -12.49 -12.59
C GLN A 124 2.44 -11.22 -13.24
N GLN A 125 1.99 -10.89 -14.45
CA GLN A 125 2.40 -9.65 -15.13
C GLN A 125 1.91 -8.41 -14.39
N ASP A 126 0.67 -8.45 -13.92
CA ASP A 126 0.04 -7.35 -13.21
C ASP A 126 0.64 -7.15 -11.81
N ASN A 127 1.04 -8.23 -11.15
CA ASN A 127 1.82 -8.20 -9.93
C ASN A 127 3.24 -7.64 -10.15
N ALA A 128 3.92 -8.04 -11.24
CA ALA A 128 5.23 -7.48 -11.59
C ALA A 128 5.16 -5.96 -11.82
N LYS A 129 4.11 -5.46 -12.47
CA LYS A 129 3.87 -4.01 -12.62
C LYS A 129 3.63 -3.32 -11.28
N ALA A 130 2.87 -3.94 -10.37
CA ALA A 130 2.69 -3.42 -9.01
C ALA A 130 4.03 -3.35 -8.27
N ASN A 131 4.88 -4.37 -8.42
CA ASN A 131 6.20 -4.41 -7.80
C ASN A 131 7.16 -3.32 -8.32
N ASP A 132 7.15 -3.03 -9.63
CA ASP A 132 7.90 -1.90 -10.20
C ASP A 132 7.44 -0.55 -9.61
N LEU A 133 6.12 -0.31 -9.62
CA LEU A 133 5.55 0.92 -9.05
C LEU A 133 5.84 1.03 -7.54
N GLY A 134 5.77 -0.08 -6.81
CA GLY A 134 6.11 -0.13 -5.39
C GLY A 134 7.58 0.21 -5.13
N THR A 135 8.48 -0.24 -6.00
CA THR A 135 9.90 0.11 -5.95
C THR A 135 10.11 1.60 -6.15
N ARG A 136 9.42 2.21 -7.13
CA ARG A 136 9.45 3.68 -7.37
C ARG A 136 8.89 4.50 -6.21
N LEU A 137 7.94 3.95 -5.45
CA LEU A 137 7.40 4.58 -4.24
C LEU A 137 8.36 4.47 -3.03
N GLY A 138 9.33 3.57 -3.10
CA GLY A 138 10.28 3.29 -2.03
C GLY A 138 9.81 2.24 -1.03
N PHE A 139 8.79 1.44 -1.38
CA PHE A 139 8.34 0.32 -0.56
C PHE A 139 9.41 -0.76 -0.46
N LYS A 140 9.38 -1.51 0.65
CA LYS A 140 10.31 -2.61 0.94
C LYS A 140 9.60 -3.96 1.05
N VAL A 141 8.30 -3.96 1.27
CA VAL A 141 7.44 -5.15 1.39
C VAL A 141 6.42 -5.16 0.26
N CYS A 142 5.75 -4.04 0.01
CA CYS A 142 4.73 -3.92 -1.04
C CYS A 142 5.29 -3.99 -2.49
N ASN A 143 6.56 -4.30 -2.68
CA ASN A 143 7.25 -4.30 -3.98
C ASN A 143 7.82 -5.67 -4.40
N LYS A 144 7.50 -6.75 -3.68
CA LYS A 144 8.13 -8.07 -3.91
C LYS A 144 7.25 -9.26 -3.54
N ASN A 145 5.94 -9.06 -3.50
CA ASN A 145 4.98 -10.15 -3.31
C ASN A 145 4.61 -10.78 -4.64
#